data_AF-A0A2G2QBH4-F1
#
_entry.id   AF-A0A2G2QBH4-F1
#
_cell.length_a   1.000
_cell.length_b   1.000
_cell.length_c   1.000
_cell.angle_alpha   90.00
_cell.angle_beta   90.00
_cell.angle_gamma   90.00
#
_symmetry.space_group_name_H-M   'P 1'
#
loop_
_entity.id
_entity.type
_entity.pdbx_description
1 polymer ?
#
loop_
_entity_poly.entity_id
_entity_poly.type
_entity_poly.pdbx_seq_one_letter_code
_entity_poly.pdbx_strand_id
1 'polypeptide(L)'
;MPDIDRSGWTTYAPAVCECVGVRIANINTSGGAKTVFILELVTIEGGLFLTKFFNVNKTPKGNYSVQHNSDFAKIYRTTIGENPTSRFSRANQLLKHLMGCEFIAEYIDAKTILIEHYLKATKLTSTAPIVTDEWFETGTLKAKKRSQKPKCLNVVEVTKNKQWIGNGLAKNKQKNGNELVMEKAEKAHCYLASPTISIPLTSFKHYIRPLSHIKPISVRTDDYETTIKTVTGSTSYQYSQCSNETDDEYYDRVIEESLNTWKQN
;
A
#
# COMPACT_ATOMS: atom_id res chain seq x y z
N MET A 1 -14.83 48.54 -23.05
CA MET A 1 -15.14 47.11 -23.28
C MET A 1 -14.05 46.31 -22.60
N PRO A 2 -14.35 45.34 -21.72
CA PRO A 2 -13.32 44.48 -21.16
C PRO A 2 -12.77 43.58 -22.27
N ASP A 3 -11.46 43.64 -22.49
CA ASP A 3 -10.76 42.70 -23.37
C ASP A 3 -11.04 41.28 -22.89
N ILE A 4 -11.71 40.49 -23.72
CA ILE A 4 -11.90 39.07 -23.50
C ILE A 4 -10.53 38.44 -23.73
N ASP A 5 -9.82 38.19 -22.63
CA ASP A 5 -8.52 37.55 -22.60
C ASP A 5 -8.62 36.12 -23.17
N ARG A 6 -8.47 36.01 -24.49
CA ARG A 6 -8.46 34.73 -25.23
C ARG A 6 -7.11 34.01 -25.11
N SER A 7 -6.14 34.54 -24.36
CA SER A 7 -4.79 33.96 -24.25
C SER A 7 -4.69 32.69 -23.39
N GLY A 8 -5.79 32.23 -22.78
CA GLY A 8 -5.77 31.16 -21.78
C GLY A 8 -5.90 29.71 -22.26
N TRP A 9 -5.92 29.40 -23.58
CA TRP A 9 -6.31 28.06 -24.07
C TRP A 9 -5.43 27.48 -25.18
N THR A 10 -4.17 27.87 -25.29
CA THR A 10 -3.26 27.19 -26.22
C THR A 10 -2.99 25.78 -25.69
N THR A 11 -3.70 24.81 -26.25
CA THR A 11 -3.45 23.38 -26.00
C THR A 11 -2.42 22.91 -27.01
N TYR A 12 -1.28 22.44 -26.50
CA TYR A 12 -0.22 21.92 -27.34
C TYR A 12 -0.49 20.46 -27.72
N ALA A 13 0.19 20.00 -28.78
CA ALA A 13 0.15 18.59 -29.14
C ALA A 13 0.69 17.73 -27.98
N PRO A 14 0.15 16.52 -27.75
CA PRO A 14 0.67 15.62 -26.73
C PRO A 14 2.15 15.31 -26.96
N ALA A 15 2.95 15.31 -25.90
CA ALA A 15 4.38 15.02 -25.97
C ALA A 15 4.76 13.86 -25.03
N VAL A 16 5.75 13.06 -25.45
CA VAL A 16 6.34 12.03 -24.59
C VAL A 16 7.32 12.70 -23.61
N CYS A 17 7.14 12.43 -22.33
CA CYS A 17 7.88 13.05 -21.25
C CYS A 17 8.35 12.00 -20.25
N GLU A 18 9.53 12.21 -19.66
CA GLU A 18 10.03 11.43 -18.54
C GLU A 18 9.78 12.18 -17.22
N CYS A 19 9.39 11.47 -16.16
CA CYS A 19 9.29 12.06 -14.83
C CYS A 19 10.66 12.12 -14.14
N VAL A 20 11.25 13.31 -14.10
CA VAL A 20 12.58 13.55 -13.52
C VAL A 20 12.54 13.92 -12.04
N GLY A 21 11.39 14.40 -11.55
CA GLY A 21 11.27 14.92 -10.20
C GLY A 21 9.87 14.74 -9.62
N VAL A 22 9.82 14.52 -8.30
CA VAL A 22 8.57 14.49 -7.55
C VAL A 22 8.70 15.27 -6.26
N ARG A 23 7.68 16.05 -5.94
CA ARG A 23 7.64 16.84 -4.70
C ARG A 23 6.22 16.97 -4.15
N ILE A 24 6.14 17.37 -2.89
CA ILE A 24 4.89 17.65 -2.18
C ILE A 24 4.90 19.14 -1.84
N ALA A 25 3.83 19.85 -2.17
CA ALA A 25 3.72 21.27 -1.88
C ALA A 25 2.30 21.64 -1.43
N ASN A 26 2.19 22.79 -0.78
CA ASN A 26 0.90 23.42 -0.53
C ASN A 26 0.72 24.54 -1.56
N ILE A 27 -0.38 24.49 -2.30
CA ILE A 27 -0.75 25.52 -3.28
C ILE A 27 -1.98 26.28 -2.79
N ASN A 28 -2.01 27.58 -3.03
CA ASN A 28 -3.19 28.39 -2.75
C ASN A 28 -4.19 28.23 -3.90
N THR A 29 -5.39 27.76 -3.58
CA THR A 29 -6.52 27.71 -4.51
C THR A 29 -7.61 28.65 -4.02
N SER A 30 -8.63 28.92 -4.85
CA SER A 30 -9.81 29.70 -4.43
C SER A 30 -10.50 29.12 -3.18
N GLY A 31 -10.37 27.81 -2.95
CA GLY A 31 -10.88 27.11 -1.77
C GLY A 31 -9.87 27.01 -0.61
N GLY A 32 -8.83 27.84 -0.60
CA GLY A 32 -7.77 27.83 0.42
C GLY A 32 -6.53 27.02 0.02
N ALA A 33 -5.61 26.87 0.98
CA ALA A 33 -4.38 26.12 0.82
C ALA A 33 -4.69 24.61 0.68
N LYS A 34 -4.26 24.01 -0.43
CA LYS A 34 -4.41 22.58 -0.70
C LYS A 34 -3.04 21.94 -0.86
N THR A 35 -2.85 20.80 -0.20
CA THR A 35 -1.68 19.97 -0.44
C THR A 35 -1.84 19.21 -1.76
N VAL A 36 -0.79 19.23 -2.57
CA VAL A 36 -0.74 18.55 -3.86
C VAL A 36 0.56 17.76 -3.99
N PHE A 37 0.50 16.66 -4.75
CA PHE A 37 1.70 16.08 -5.33
C PHE A 37 2.01 16.77 -6.65
N ILE A 38 3.28 17.02 -6.88
CA ILE A 38 3.80 17.64 -8.09
C ILE A 38 4.75 16.65 -8.74
N LEU A 39 4.48 16.32 -10.01
CA LEU A 39 5.42 15.65 -10.89
C LEU A 39 6.04 16.70 -11.80
N GLU A 40 7.37 16.70 -11.82
CA GLU A 40 8.19 17.45 -12.75
C GLU A 40 8.55 16.49 -13.89
N LEU A 41 8.14 16.85 -15.10
CA LEU A 41 8.30 16.07 -16.31
C LEU A 41 9.19 16.83 -17.28
N VAL A 42 9.99 16.12 -18.06
CA VAL A 42 10.82 16.70 -19.14
C VAL A 42 10.43 16.05 -20.46
N THR A 43 10.11 16.84 -21.49
CA THR A 43 9.84 16.29 -22.83
C THR A 43 11.10 15.69 -23.42
N ILE A 44 11.01 14.49 -24.00
CA ILE A 44 12.17 13.80 -24.60
C ILE A 44 12.69 14.57 -25.82
N GLU A 45 11.80 15.13 -26.64
CA GLU A 45 12.20 15.77 -27.91
C GLU A 45 12.78 17.18 -27.74
N GLY A 46 12.36 17.93 -26.71
CA GLY A 46 12.67 19.36 -26.58
C GLY A 46 13.25 19.80 -25.24
N GLY A 47 13.40 18.89 -24.27
CA GLY A 47 13.88 19.24 -22.93
C GLY A 47 12.98 20.23 -22.16
N LEU A 48 11.73 20.44 -22.59
CA LEU A 48 10.79 21.35 -21.94
C LEU A 48 10.31 20.76 -20.61
N PHE A 49 10.29 21.59 -19.57
CA PHE A 49 9.78 21.21 -18.26
C PHE A 49 8.26 21.40 -18.16
N LEU A 50 7.55 20.33 -17.81
CA LEU A 50 6.12 20.32 -17.57
C LEU A 50 5.84 19.99 -16.11
N THR A 51 4.80 20.58 -15.56
CA THR A 51 4.36 20.34 -14.19
C THR A 51 2.97 19.70 -14.17
N LYS A 52 2.84 18.52 -13.52
CA LYS A 52 1.55 17.87 -13.25
C LYS A 52 1.22 17.94 -11.76
N PHE A 53 0.03 18.43 -11.45
CA PHE A 53 -0.48 18.47 -10.08
C PHE A 53 -1.50 17.35 -9.84
N PHE A 54 -1.41 16.69 -8.69
CA PHE A 54 -2.41 15.77 -8.19
C PHE A 54 -2.95 16.23 -6.86
N ASN A 55 -4.28 16.19 -6.70
CA ASN A 55 -4.94 16.53 -5.45
C ASN A 55 -4.71 15.42 -4.42
N VAL A 56 -4.36 15.82 -3.20
CA VAL A 56 -4.04 14.92 -2.10
C VAL A 56 -4.66 15.44 -0.80
N ASN A 57 -5.10 14.52 0.06
CA ASN A 57 -5.64 14.86 1.37
C ASN A 57 -4.58 14.59 2.45
N LYS A 58 -4.40 15.55 3.35
CA LYS A 58 -3.59 15.33 4.55
C LYS A 58 -4.44 14.63 5.62
N THR A 59 -3.98 13.50 6.11
CA THR A 59 -4.64 12.74 7.18
C THR A 59 -4.33 13.38 8.55
N PRO A 60 -5.16 13.14 9.59
CA PRO A 60 -4.89 13.64 10.94
C PRO A 60 -3.54 13.19 11.52
N LYS A 61 -3.01 12.06 11.05
CA LYS A 61 -1.70 11.52 11.44
C LYS A 61 -0.52 12.13 10.66
N GLY A 62 -0.76 13.15 9.83
CA GLY A 62 0.27 13.79 9.01
C GLY A 62 0.64 13.05 7.72
N ASN A 63 0.08 11.86 7.46
CA ASN A 63 0.28 11.15 6.19
C ASN A 63 -0.53 11.79 5.05
N TYR A 64 -0.18 11.45 3.82
CA TYR A 64 -0.84 11.91 2.61
C TYR A 64 -1.68 10.79 2.01
N SER A 65 -2.96 11.06 1.72
CA SER A 65 -3.88 10.09 1.14
C SER A 65 -4.49 10.57 -0.18
N VAL A 66 -4.74 9.61 -1.05
CA VAL A 66 -5.42 9.82 -2.34
C VAL A 66 -6.61 8.87 -2.44
N GLN A 67 -7.65 9.29 -3.15
CA GLN A 67 -8.79 8.42 -3.41
C GLN A 67 -8.37 7.27 -4.34
N HIS A 68 -8.99 6.10 -4.18
CA HIS A 68 -8.63 4.91 -4.96
C HIS A 68 -8.77 5.08 -6.48
N ASN A 69 -9.66 5.96 -6.95
CA ASN A 69 -9.85 6.27 -8.37
C ASN A 69 -9.49 7.73 -8.68
N SER A 70 -8.61 8.35 -7.90
CA SER A 70 -8.00 9.63 -8.28
C SER A 70 -7.09 9.46 -9.50
N ASP A 71 -6.79 10.56 -10.18
CA ASP A 71 -5.88 10.54 -11.35
C ASP A 71 -4.51 9.97 -10.99
N PHE A 72 -3.99 10.29 -9.80
CA PHE A 72 -2.74 9.71 -9.30
C PHE A 72 -2.83 8.19 -9.18
N ALA A 73 -3.89 7.67 -8.57
CA ALA A 73 -4.04 6.24 -8.36
C ALA A 73 -4.24 5.48 -9.68
N LYS A 74 -4.93 6.08 -10.65
CA LYS A 74 -5.09 5.54 -12.01
C LYS A 74 -3.75 5.45 -12.72
N ILE A 75 -2.99 6.54 -12.74
CA ILE A 75 -1.67 6.60 -13.37
C ILE A 75 -0.70 5.63 -12.71
N TYR A 76 -0.69 5.56 -11.38
CA TYR A 76 0.15 4.62 -10.65
C TYR A 76 -0.15 3.17 -11.07
N ARG A 77 -1.42 2.78 -11.16
CA ARG A 77 -1.82 1.44 -11.60
C ARG A 77 -1.41 1.14 -13.03
N THR A 78 -1.64 2.07 -13.96
CA THR A 78 -1.29 1.84 -15.37
C THR A 78 0.21 1.89 -15.62
N THR A 79 0.99 2.57 -14.77
CA THR A 79 2.45 2.69 -14.95
C THR A 79 3.20 1.57 -14.24
N ILE A 80 2.87 1.29 -12.97
CA ILE A 80 3.59 0.32 -12.14
C ILE A 80 2.97 -1.08 -12.22
N GLY A 81 1.69 -1.19 -12.59
CA GLY A 81 1.00 -2.48 -12.66
C GLY A 81 0.56 -3.03 -11.30
N GLU A 82 0.64 -2.22 -10.23
CA GLU A 82 0.26 -2.60 -8.87
C GLU A 82 -0.92 -1.78 -8.34
N ASN A 83 -1.75 -2.39 -7.48
CA ASN A 83 -2.86 -1.72 -6.78
C ASN A 83 -2.71 -1.81 -5.25
N PRO A 84 -1.75 -1.09 -4.64
CA PRO A 84 -1.49 -1.15 -3.21
C PRO A 84 -2.54 -0.38 -2.41
N THR A 85 -3.75 -0.96 -2.32
CA THR A 85 -4.97 -0.32 -1.80
C THR A 85 -4.75 0.33 -0.43
N SER A 86 -4.05 -0.36 0.48
CA SER A 86 -3.73 0.17 1.82
C SER A 86 -2.73 1.32 1.80
N ARG A 87 -1.80 1.34 0.84
CA ARG A 87 -0.74 2.37 0.73
C ARG A 87 -1.24 3.67 0.11
N PHE A 88 -2.41 3.71 -0.52
CA PHE A 88 -3.02 4.98 -0.94
C PHE A 88 -3.40 5.89 0.24
N SER A 89 -3.43 5.37 1.47
CA SER A 89 -3.51 6.17 2.70
C SER A 89 -2.17 6.81 3.12
N ARG A 90 -1.06 6.40 2.49
CA ARG A 90 0.33 6.84 2.66
C ARG A 90 0.98 7.05 1.29
N ALA A 91 0.28 7.77 0.43
CA ALA A 91 0.57 7.89 -1.00
C ALA A 91 1.92 8.56 -1.29
N ASN A 92 2.51 9.27 -0.32
CA ASN A 92 3.86 9.83 -0.44
C ASN A 92 4.94 8.75 -0.65
N GLN A 93 4.71 7.52 -0.17
CA GLN A 93 5.63 6.40 -0.41
C GLN A 93 5.58 5.94 -1.87
N LEU A 94 4.40 6.06 -2.50
CA LEU A 94 4.17 5.64 -3.88
C LEU A 94 4.68 6.65 -4.90
N LEU A 95 4.71 7.94 -4.51
CA LEU A 95 5.08 9.05 -5.39
C LEU A 95 6.47 8.86 -6.01
N LYS A 96 7.45 8.40 -5.24
CA LYS A 96 8.83 8.20 -5.71
C LYS A 96 8.97 7.10 -6.78
N HIS A 97 8.04 6.16 -6.84
CA HIS A 97 8.10 5.08 -7.83
C HIS A 97 7.84 5.57 -9.25
N LEU A 98 7.26 6.76 -9.42
CA LEU A 98 6.98 7.34 -10.73
C LEU A 98 8.20 8.05 -11.35
N MET A 99 9.27 8.28 -10.59
CA MET A 99 10.51 8.84 -11.12
C MET A 99 11.14 7.87 -12.14
N GLY A 100 11.61 8.40 -13.27
CA GLY A 100 12.13 7.63 -14.40
C GLY A 100 11.07 6.95 -15.27
N CYS A 101 9.78 7.10 -14.96
CA CYS A 101 8.70 6.58 -15.81
C CYS A 101 8.38 7.56 -16.95
N GLU A 102 8.01 7.01 -18.10
CA GLU A 102 7.59 7.77 -19.27
C GLU A 102 6.07 7.91 -19.37
N PHE A 103 5.65 9.08 -19.82
CA PHE A 103 4.26 9.47 -19.98
C PHE A 103 4.02 10.25 -21.26
N ILE A 104 2.83 10.10 -21.82
CA ILE A 104 2.28 11.01 -22.82
C ILE A 104 1.49 12.09 -22.09
N ALA A 105 1.90 13.35 -22.25
CA ALA A 105 1.30 14.50 -21.59
C ALA A 105 0.60 15.43 -22.58
N GLU A 106 -0.68 15.73 -22.32
CA GLU A 106 -1.36 16.89 -22.91
C GLU A 106 -1.11 18.08 -21.98
N TYR A 107 -0.74 19.25 -22.52
CA TYR A 107 -0.33 20.39 -21.71
C TYR A 107 -0.76 21.74 -22.30
N ILE A 108 -0.83 22.72 -21.41
CA ILE A 108 -1.20 24.11 -21.70
C ILE A 108 -0.15 25.05 -21.09
N ASP A 109 -0.05 26.25 -21.63
CA ASP A 109 0.65 27.35 -20.95
C ASP A 109 -0.24 27.91 -19.83
N ALA A 110 0.28 27.98 -18.61
CA ALA A 110 -0.42 28.44 -17.43
C ALA A 110 0.35 29.56 -16.74
N LYS A 111 -0.38 30.51 -16.16
CA LYS A 111 0.20 31.62 -15.39
C LYS A 111 0.07 31.36 -13.90
N THR A 112 1.12 31.63 -13.14
CA THR A 112 1.05 31.71 -11.67
C THR A 112 0.42 33.03 -11.22
N ILE A 113 0.15 33.16 -9.91
CA ILE A 113 -0.33 34.42 -9.32
C ILE A 113 0.69 35.56 -9.53
N LEU A 114 1.97 35.22 -9.61
CA LEU A 114 3.07 36.16 -9.87
C LEU A 114 3.27 36.43 -11.37
N ILE A 115 2.35 35.98 -12.23
CA ILE A 115 2.37 36.16 -13.68
C ILE A 115 3.52 35.39 -14.36
N GLU A 116 4.18 34.46 -13.65
CA GLU A 116 5.17 33.58 -14.26
C GLU A 116 4.47 32.50 -15.10
N HIS A 117 4.93 32.33 -16.33
CA HIS A 117 4.44 31.31 -17.25
C HIS A 117 5.11 29.97 -16.96
N TYR A 118 4.32 28.89 -16.98
CA TYR A 118 4.82 27.53 -16.86
C TYR A 118 3.94 26.56 -17.64
N LEU A 119 4.53 25.47 -18.15
CA LEU A 119 3.79 24.44 -18.86
C LEU A 119 3.12 23.49 -17.86
N LYS A 120 1.80 23.43 -17.91
CA LYS A 120 0.99 22.60 -17.03
C LYS A 120 0.44 21.40 -17.80
N ALA A 121 0.76 20.20 -17.35
CA ALA A 121 0.16 18.98 -17.88
C ALA A 121 -1.31 18.85 -17.40
N THR A 122 -2.26 18.91 -18.33
CA THR A 122 -3.69 18.78 -18.05
C THR A 122 -4.09 17.31 -17.94
N LYS A 123 -3.57 16.46 -18.83
CA LYS A 123 -3.80 15.02 -18.83
C LYS A 123 -2.47 14.28 -18.99
N LEU A 124 -2.35 13.17 -18.29
CA LEU A 124 -1.15 12.35 -18.26
C LEU A 124 -1.57 10.88 -18.41
N THR A 125 -0.98 10.20 -19.37
CA THR A 125 -1.20 8.77 -19.65
C THR A 125 0.14 8.06 -19.73
N SER A 126 0.24 6.84 -19.21
CA SER A 126 1.48 6.04 -19.33
C SER A 126 1.75 5.70 -20.80
N THR A 127 3.02 5.74 -21.20
CA THR A 127 3.45 5.34 -22.57
C THR A 127 3.20 3.86 -22.81
N ALA A 128 3.39 3.02 -21.79
CA ALA A 128 3.19 1.57 -21.84
C ALA A 128 2.20 1.13 -20.74
N PRO A 129 0.88 1.39 -20.91
CA PRO A 129 -0.09 1.14 -19.86
C PRO A 129 -0.25 -0.36 -19.58
N ILE A 130 -0.03 -0.76 -18.34
CA ILE A 130 -0.26 -2.11 -17.84
C ILE A 130 -1.76 -2.28 -17.53
N VAL A 131 -2.40 -3.16 -18.29
CA VAL A 131 -3.83 -3.50 -18.13
C VAL A 131 -3.94 -4.87 -17.49
N THR A 132 -4.74 -4.97 -16.43
CA THR A 132 -5.04 -6.24 -15.75
C THR A 132 -6.55 -6.46 -15.66
N ASP A 133 -6.96 -7.63 -15.15
CA ASP A 133 -8.36 -7.93 -14.95
C ASP A 133 -9.03 -7.03 -13.90
N GLU A 134 -8.26 -6.43 -12.99
CA GLU A 134 -8.79 -5.65 -11.87
C GLU A 134 -9.16 -4.20 -12.25
N TRP A 135 -8.63 -3.64 -13.33
CA TRP A 135 -8.91 -2.27 -13.78
C TRP A 135 -9.14 -2.17 -15.30
N PHE A 136 -9.70 -1.04 -15.73
CA PHE A 136 -9.81 -0.67 -17.14
C PHE A 136 -8.49 -0.06 -17.65
N GLU A 137 -8.35 0.12 -18.96
CA GLU A 137 -7.21 0.81 -19.59
C GLU A 137 -6.93 2.21 -19.01
N THR A 138 -7.97 2.87 -18.52
CA THR A 138 -7.88 4.16 -17.82
C THR A 138 -7.27 4.08 -16.41
N GLY A 139 -6.94 2.88 -15.93
CA GLY A 139 -6.56 2.61 -14.55
C GLY A 139 -7.72 2.66 -13.56
N THR A 140 -8.97 2.82 -14.01
CA THR A 140 -10.13 2.83 -13.10
C THR A 140 -10.45 1.42 -12.63
N LEU A 141 -10.61 1.21 -11.32
CA LEU A 141 -10.91 -0.12 -10.76
C LEU A 141 -12.26 -0.64 -11.28
N LYS A 142 -12.29 -1.91 -11.69
CA LYS A 142 -13.54 -2.58 -12.02
C LYS A 142 -14.30 -2.85 -10.73
N ALA A 143 -15.63 -2.70 -10.78
CA ALA A 143 -16.46 -3.04 -9.63
C ALA A 143 -16.24 -4.52 -9.30
N LYS A 144 -15.82 -4.81 -8.08
CA LYS A 144 -15.74 -6.19 -7.60
C LYS A 144 -17.12 -6.80 -7.84
N LYS A 145 -17.20 -7.89 -8.61
CA LYS A 145 -18.42 -8.67 -8.75
C LYS A 145 -18.86 -8.94 -7.32
N ARG A 146 -19.93 -8.27 -6.86
CA ARG A 146 -20.52 -8.60 -5.57
C ARG A 146 -20.84 -10.06 -5.74
N SER A 147 -20.13 -10.95 -5.03
CA SER A 147 -20.66 -12.28 -4.85
C SER A 147 -22.05 -11.99 -4.33
N GLN A 148 -23.06 -12.38 -5.10
CA GLN A 148 -24.41 -12.37 -4.57
C GLN A 148 -24.25 -13.26 -3.35
N LYS A 149 -24.16 -12.63 -2.16
CA LYS A 149 -24.27 -13.39 -0.93
C LYS A 149 -25.52 -14.22 -1.19
N PRO A 150 -25.46 -15.56 -1.11
CA PRO A 150 -26.64 -16.38 -1.29
C PRO A 150 -27.69 -15.69 -0.45
N LYS A 151 -28.80 -15.24 -1.08
CA LYS A 151 -29.88 -14.49 -0.43
C LYS A 151 -29.98 -15.11 0.95
N CYS A 152 -29.59 -14.38 2.00
CA CYS A 152 -29.77 -14.90 3.34
C CYS A 152 -31.23 -15.33 3.34
N LEU A 153 -31.48 -16.63 3.48
CA LEU A 153 -32.82 -17.15 3.75
C LEU A 153 -33.40 -16.18 4.75
N ASN A 154 -34.60 -15.65 4.43
CA ASN A 154 -35.24 -14.55 5.13
C ASN A 154 -34.82 -14.57 6.60
N VAL A 155 -34.28 -13.47 7.15
CA VAL A 155 -33.81 -13.46 8.55
C VAL A 155 -34.88 -14.03 9.50
N VAL A 156 -36.15 -13.83 9.13
CA VAL A 156 -37.35 -14.44 9.71
C VAL A 156 -37.35 -15.98 9.69
N GLU A 157 -36.99 -16.62 8.59
CA GLU A 157 -36.94 -18.07 8.41
C GLU A 157 -35.78 -18.71 9.18
N VAL A 158 -34.60 -18.05 9.18
CA VAL A 158 -33.44 -18.48 9.99
C VAL A 158 -33.72 -18.32 11.49
N THR A 159 -34.38 -17.23 11.90
CA THR A 159 -34.79 -17.04 13.31
C THR A 159 -35.90 -18.00 13.72
N LYS A 160 -36.90 -18.25 12.87
CA LYS A 160 -37.93 -19.28 13.11
C LYS A 160 -37.32 -20.67 13.27
N ASN A 161 -36.37 -21.06 12.42
CA ASN A 161 -35.70 -22.35 12.55
C ASN A 161 -34.88 -22.44 13.85
N LYS A 162 -34.12 -21.40 14.21
CA LYS A 162 -33.38 -21.39 15.48
C LYS A 162 -34.31 -21.46 16.69
N GLN A 163 -35.42 -20.73 16.66
CA GLN A 163 -36.42 -20.75 17.72
C GLN A 163 -37.10 -22.12 17.82
N TRP A 164 -37.43 -22.75 16.69
CA TRP A 164 -38.03 -24.07 16.65
C TRP A 164 -37.10 -25.15 17.22
N ILE A 165 -35.82 -25.12 16.84
CA ILE A 165 -34.78 -26.01 17.39
C ILE A 165 -34.61 -25.78 18.90
N GLY A 166 -34.54 -24.52 19.34
CA GLY A 166 -34.42 -24.17 20.76
C GLY A 166 -35.63 -24.66 21.59
N ASN A 167 -36.84 -24.47 21.07
CA ASN A 167 -38.06 -24.95 21.70
C ASN A 167 -38.13 -26.48 21.77
N GLY A 168 -37.68 -27.18 20.73
CA GLY A 168 -37.57 -28.64 20.72
C GLY A 168 -36.61 -29.16 21.79
N LEU A 169 -35.45 -28.51 21.92
CA LEU A 169 -34.45 -28.88 22.93
C LEU A 169 -34.97 -28.66 24.35
N ALA A 170 -35.67 -27.55 24.60
CA ALA A 170 -36.28 -27.25 25.89
C ALA A 170 -37.36 -28.28 26.26
N LYS A 171 -38.24 -28.63 25.32
CA LYS A 171 -39.25 -29.68 25.52
C LYS A 171 -38.63 -31.04 25.84
N ASN A 172 -37.57 -31.43 25.13
CA ASN A 172 -36.88 -32.69 25.40
C ASN A 172 -36.19 -32.70 26.77
N LYS A 173 -35.57 -31.59 27.19
CA LYS A 173 -35.00 -31.48 28.54
C LYS A 173 -36.05 -31.59 29.64
N GLN A 174 -37.21 -30.95 29.45
CA GLN A 174 -38.31 -31.03 30.42
C GLN A 174 -38.91 -32.44 30.49
N LYS A 175 -39.05 -33.12 29.35
CA LYS A 175 -39.53 -34.51 29.30
C LYS A 175 -38.58 -35.45 30.05
N ASN A 176 -37.28 -35.39 29.76
CA ASN A 176 -36.27 -36.21 30.44
C ASN A 176 -36.17 -35.88 31.95
N GLY A 177 -36.33 -34.60 32.32
CA GLY A 177 -36.36 -34.18 33.73
C GLY A 177 -37.55 -34.77 34.48
N ASN A 178 -38.74 -34.76 33.88
CA ASN A 178 -39.94 -35.34 34.49
C ASN A 178 -39.87 -36.88 34.59
N GLU A 179 -39.24 -37.54 33.62
CA GLU A 179 -39.02 -39.00 33.61
C GLU A 179 -38.10 -39.42 34.78
N LEU A 180 -37.01 -38.69 35.01
CA LEU A 180 -36.11 -38.88 36.15
C LEU A 180 -36.73 -38.57 37.52
N VAL A 181 -37.71 -37.65 37.57
CA VAL A 181 -38.42 -37.31 38.82
C VAL A 181 -39.43 -38.41 39.20
N MET A 182 -40.05 -39.09 38.23
CA MET A 182 -40.94 -40.21 38.52
C MET A 182 -40.18 -41.50 38.85
N GLU A 183 -38.99 -41.71 38.28
CA GLU A 183 -38.18 -42.92 38.55
C GLU A 183 -37.55 -42.94 39.95
N LYS A 184 -37.46 -41.78 40.64
CA LYS A 184 -36.92 -41.66 42.01
C LYS A 184 -37.97 -41.65 43.13
N ALA A 185 -39.26 -41.79 42.81
CA ALA A 185 -40.31 -41.81 43.83
C ALA A 185 -40.44 -43.17 44.56
N GLU A 186 -39.78 -44.23 44.09
CA GLU A 186 -39.78 -45.52 44.77
C GLU A 186 -38.53 -45.69 45.65
N LYS A 187 -38.77 -45.50 46.95
CA LYS A 187 -37.93 -45.82 48.12
C LYS A 187 -36.78 -44.87 48.43
N ALA A 188 -36.95 -44.18 49.57
CA ALA A 188 -35.87 -43.55 50.33
C ALA A 188 -34.86 -44.63 50.75
N HIS A 189 -33.79 -44.78 49.99
CA HIS A 189 -32.65 -45.59 50.39
C HIS A 189 -31.80 -44.81 51.39
N CYS A 190 -32.04 -45.07 52.68
CA CYS A 190 -31.13 -44.74 53.78
C CYS A 190 -29.88 -45.60 53.69
N TYR A 191 -28.92 -45.29 52.81
CA TYR A 191 -27.60 -45.91 52.88
C TYR A 191 -26.47 -44.91 52.62
N LEU A 192 -25.79 -44.61 53.74
CA LEU A 192 -24.34 -44.67 53.92
C LEU A 192 -23.46 -43.75 53.07
N ALA A 193 -22.82 -42.83 53.80
CA ALA A 193 -21.62 -42.10 53.44
C ALA A 193 -20.63 -42.98 52.65
N SER A 194 -20.31 -42.55 51.42
CA SER A 194 -19.14 -43.01 50.70
C SER A 194 -18.08 -41.90 50.73
N PRO A 195 -16.79 -42.24 50.90
CA PRO A 195 -15.74 -41.26 51.10
C PRO A 195 -15.41 -40.56 49.78
N THR A 196 -15.23 -39.25 49.89
CA THR A 196 -14.73 -38.35 48.84
C THR A 196 -13.38 -38.84 48.31
N ILE A 197 -13.35 -39.38 47.09
CA ILE A 197 -12.09 -39.63 46.38
C ILE A 197 -11.66 -38.31 45.73
N SER A 198 -10.71 -37.63 46.37
CA SER A 198 -10.00 -36.49 45.82
C SER A 198 -8.91 -37.00 44.86
N ILE A 199 -9.06 -36.70 43.57
CA ILE A 199 -8.00 -36.95 42.58
C ILE A 199 -7.15 -35.68 42.48
N PRO A 200 -5.84 -35.73 42.80
CA PRO A 200 -4.98 -34.55 42.70
C PRO A 200 -4.58 -34.30 41.24
N LEU A 201 -4.69 -33.04 40.81
CA LEU A 201 -4.18 -32.55 39.52
C LEU A 201 -2.65 -32.65 39.50
N THR A 202 -2.10 -33.49 38.63
CA THR A 202 -0.67 -33.51 38.34
C THR A 202 -0.32 -32.41 37.33
N SER A 203 0.69 -31.61 37.67
CA SER A 203 1.16 -30.49 36.84
C SER A 203 2.05 -31.00 35.70
N PHE A 204 1.71 -30.65 34.46
CA PHE A 204 2.53 -30.92 33.28
C PHE A 204 3.59 -29.82 33.12
N LYS A 205 4.88 -30.18 33.22
CA LYS A 205 6.01 -29.30 32.89
C LYS A 205 6.39 -29.49 31.41
N HIS A 206 6.25 -28.45 30.61
CA HIS A 206 6.76 -28.42 29.23
C HIS A 206 8.23 -27.97 29.22
N TYR A 207 9.11 -28.82 28.73
CA TYR A 207 10.51 -28.47 28.44
C TYR A 207 10.60 -27.96 27.00
N ILE A 208 10.89 -26.67 26.82
CA ILE A 208 11.20 -26.07 25.52
C ILE A 208 12.72 -26.11 25.35
N ARG A 209 13.20 -26.79 24.31
CA ARG A 209 14.62 -26.91 23.97
C ARG A 209 15.04 -25.70 23.12
N PRO A 210 16.12 -24.97 23.47
CA PRO A 210 16.60 -23.85 22.65
C PRO A 210 17.29 -24.35 21.36
N LEU A 211 17.00 -23.69 20.24
CA LEU A 211 17.67 -23.89 18.95
C LEU A 211 19.06 -23.24 18.94
N SER A 212 20.06 -23.98 18.49
CA SER A 212 21.46 -23.57 18.38
C SER A 212 21.70 -22.64 17.19
N HIS A 213 22.33 -21.49 17.47
CA HIS A 213 22.79 -20.53 16.45
C HIS A 213 23.94 -21.09 15.60
N ILE A 214 23.83 -20.90 14.29
CA ILE A 214 24.86 -21.24 13.30
C ILE A 214 25.96 -20.16 13.34
N LYS A 215 27.22 -20.57 13.46
CA LYS A 215 28.39 -19.69 13.33
C LYS A 215 28.83 -19.60 11.87
N PRO A 216 29.11 -18.41 11.33
CA PRO A 216 29.70 -18.28 10.00
C PRO A 216 31.21 -18.56 10.01
N ILE A 217 31.67 -19.15 8.91
CA ILE A 217 33.04 -19.54 8.60
C ILE A 217 33.79 -18.31 8.06
N SER A 218 35.00 -18.04 8.55
CA SER A 218 35.89 -17.03 7.98
C SER A 218 36.80 -17.66 6.92
N VAL A 219 36.80 -17.10 5.72
CA VAL A 219 37.87 -17.29 4.73
C VAL A 219 38.30 -15.90 4.27
N ARG A 220 39.56 -15.58 4.57
CA ARG A 220 40.28 -14.42 4.04
C ARG A 220 40.87 -14.79 2.67
N THR A 221 40.71 -13.90 1.71
CA THR A 221 41.71 -13.60 0.66
C THR A 221 41.47 -12.16 0.20
N ASP A 222 42.54 -11.38 0.25
CA ASP A 222 42.58 -9.92 0.17
C ASP A 222 42.59 -9.43 -1.28
N ASP A 223 41.43 -9.41 -1.94
CA ASP A 223 41.22 -8.67 -3.20
C ASP A 223 39.86 -7.96 -3.12
N TYR A 224 39.86 -6.62 -3.08
CA TYR A 224 38.65 -5.81 -3.01
C TYR A 224 38.37 -5.20 -4.38
N GLU A 225 37.35 -5.71 -5.07
CA GLU A 225 36.91 -5.18 -6.37
C GLU A 225 35.57 -4.44 -6.20
N THR A 226 35.56 -3.14 -6.47
CA THR A 226 34.30 -2.39 -6.67
C THR A 226 33.66 -2.89 -7.96
N THR A 227 32.55 -3.61 -7.85
CA THR A 227 31.89 -4.18 -9.03
C THR A 227 30.94 -3.14 -9.63
N ILE A 228 31.26 -2.67 -10.85
CA ILE A 228 30.38 -1.81 -11.63
C ILE A 228 29.46 -2.69 -12.46
N LYS A 229 28.15 -2.60 -12.25
CA LYS A 229 27.15 -3.28 -13.07
C LYS A 229 26.36 -2.24 -13.87
N THR A 230 26.55 -2.23 -15.17
CA THR A 230 25.74 -1.42 -16.11
C THR A 230 24.55 -2.26 -16.56
N VAL A 231 23.34 -1.92 -16.12
CA VAL A 231 22.11 -2.61 -16.53
C VAL A 231 21.19 -1.57 -17.14
N THR A 232 20.88 -1.72 -18.44
CA THR A 232 19.88 -0.92 -19.17
C THR A 232 20.02 0.60 -18.94
N GLY A 233 21.20 1.18 -19.23
CA GLY A 233 21.42 2.63 -19.17
C GLY A 233 21.62 3.22 -17.77
N SER A 234 21.43 2.43 -16.70
CA SER A 234 21.73 2.82 -15.32
C SER A 234 23.00 2.14 -14.83
N THR A 235 23.98 2.93 -14.38
CA THR A 235 25.20 2.40 -13.75
C THR A 235 24.94 2.18 -12.26
N SER A 236 25.04 0.93 -11.79
CA SER A 236 24.93 0.60 -10.38
C SER A 236 26.30 0.26 -9.80
N TYR A 237 26.63 0.88 -8.66
CA TYR A 237 27.86 0.65 -7.92
C TYR A 237 27.54 -0.20 -6.69
N GLN A 238 28.28 -1.30 -6.52
CA GLN A 238 28.17 -2.13 -5.33
C GLN A 238 29.47 -2.06 -4.55
N TYR A 239 29.45 -1.34 -3.43
CA TYR A 239 30.57 -1.21 -2.51
C TYR A 239 30.48 -2.30 -1.44
N SER A 240 31.60 -2.94 -1.16
CA SER A 240 31.72 -3.92 -0.07
C SER A 240 32.53 -3.30 1.07
N GLN A 241 32.06 -3.50 2.31
CA GLN A 241 32.74 -3.04 3.52
C GLN A 241 33.95 -3.93 3.82
N CYS A 242 35.07 -3.32 4.17
CA CYS A 242 36.29 -4.04 4.51
C CYS A 242 36.19 -4.67 5.91
N SER A 243 36.80 -5.85 6.08
CA SER A 243 36.73 -6.60 7.35
C SER A 243 37.35 -5.90 8.56
N ASN A 244 38.22 -4.92 8.31
CA ASN A 244 38.92 -4.09 9.30
C ASN A 244 38.44 -2.64 9.30
N GLU A 245 37.45 -2.29 8.48
CA GLU A 245 36.90 -0.95 8.36
C GLU A 245 35.72 -0.82 9.32
N THR A 246 35.75 0.23 10.13
CA THR A 246 34.61 0.59 10.98
C THR A 246 33.45 1.09 10.11
N ASP A 247 32.22 1.02 10.64
CA ASP A 247 31.05 1.48 9.88
C ASP A 247 31.20 2.95 9.43
N ASP A 248 31.77 3.81 10.27
CA ASP A 248 31.98 5.22 9.96
C ASP A 248 33.00 5.40 8.82
N GLU A 249 34.14 4.69 8.88
CA GLU A 249 35.16 4.71 7.80
C GLU A 249 34.59 4.20 6.47
N TYR A 250 33.71 3.19 6.51
CA TYR A 250 33.02 2.68 5.33
C TYR A 250 32.13 3.74 4.68
N TYR A 251 31.31 4.44 5.46
CA TYR A 251 30.44 5.47 4.92
C TYR A 251 31.24 6.64 4.35
N ASP A 252 32.30 7.08 5.05
CA ASP A 252 33.15 8.16 4.57
C ASP A 252 33.83 7.81 3.24
N ARG A 253 34.35 6.59 3.11
CA ARG A 253 34.94 6.10 1.84
C ARG A 253 33.91 5.99 0.72
N VAL A 254 32.73 5.43 0.97
CA VAL A 254 31.66 5.31 -0.04
C VAL A 254 31.23 6.69 -0.54
N ILE A 255 31.16 7.68 0.35
CA ILE A 255 30.86 9.07 -0.02
C ILE A 255 31.98 9.64 -0.90
N GLU A 256 33.24 9.46 -0.52
CA GLU A 256 34.39 9.97 -1.28
C GLU A 256 34.51 9.34 -2.67
N GLU A 257 34.40 8.01 -2.78
CA GLU A 257 34.42 7.29 -4.06
C GLU A 257 33.25 7.70 -4.98
N SER A 258 32.05 7.90 -4.39
CA SER A 258 30.87 8.36 -5.14
C SER A 258 31.00 9.81 -5.61
N LEU A 259 31.66 10.68 -4.85
CA LEU A 259 31.92 12.06 -5.25
C LEU A 259 33.00 12.16 -6.34
N ASN A 260 34.03 11.32 -6.28
CA ASN A 260 35.10 11.30 -7.28
C ASN A 260 34.61 10.77 -8.63
N THR A 261 33.74 9.75 -8.64
CA THR A 261 33.11 9.25 -9.87
C THR A 261 32.17 10.27 -10.53
N TRP A 262 31.51 11.13 -9.75
CA TRP A 262 30.71 12.24 -10.28
C TRP A 262 31.53 13.34 -10.97
N LYS A 263 32.78 13.56 -10.57
CA LYS A 263 33.65 14.58 -11.18
C LYS A 263 34.26 14.14 -12.51
N GLN A 264 34.26 12.84 -12.82
CA GLN A 264 34.88 12.28 -14.01
C GLN A 264 33.90 12.06 -15.18
N ASN A 265 32.59 12.17 -14.93
CA ASN A 265 31.55 12.18 -15.96
C ASN A 265 31.05 13.61 -16.22
#